data_AF-A0A7X4DWN4-F1
#
_entry.id   AF-A0A7X4DWN4-F1
#
_cell.length_a   1.000
_cell.length_b   1.000
_cell.length_c   1.000
_cell.angle_alpha   90.00
_cell.angle_beta   90.00
_cell.angle_gamma   90.00
#
_symmetry.space_group_name_H-M   'P 1'
#
loop_
_entity.id
_entity.type
_entity.pdbx_description
1 polymer ?
#
loop_
_entity_poly.entity_id
_entity_poly.type
_entity_poly.pdbx_seq_one_letter_code
_entity_poly.pdbx_strand_id
1 'polypeptide(L)'
;MTATEESSAFADAIREQLKLAIEPQEFDSPEFQRDPFPLYKRLRDHHPIYQDLFHKRWVVSRYDDIVEVFQNNDDFDRAVYDPKGDYEFGKKQVFGPNILEYGNSAEHRFLRNVVADQFVGNRLAGFLPFIEQIARELMGKIWEKSADDIAKG
;
A
#
# COMPACT_ATOMS: atom_id res chain seq x y z
N MET A 1 -25.53 -8.79 -43.48
CA MET A 1 -25.24 -8.85 -42.04
C MET A 1 -26.54 -8.56 -41.34
N THR A 2 -27.14 -9.61 -40.77
CA THR A 2 -28.52 -9.63 -40.28
C THR A 2 -28.56 -9.21 -38.80
N ALA A 3 -29.68 -8.64 -38.34
CA ALA A 3 -29.86 -8.12 -36.98
C ALA A 3 -29.51 -9.11 -35.83
N THR A 4 -29.47 -10.41 -36.12
CA THR A 4 -29.04 -11.47 -35.20
C THR A 4 -27.53 -11.49 -34.96
N GLU A 5 -26.71 -11.19 -35.97
CA GLU A 5 -25.24 -11.10 -35.86
C GLU A 5 -24.82 -9.87 -35.05
N GLU A 6 -25.49 -8.73 -35.25
CA GLU A 6 -25.26 -7.50 -34.47
C GLU A 6 -25.66 -7.68 -33.00
N SER A 7 -26.75 -8.41 -32.72
CA SER A 7 -27.20 -8.70 -31.35
C SER A 7 -26.24 -9.64 -30.60
N SER A 8 -25.61 -10.61 -31.29
CA SER A 8 -24.59 -11.49 -30.70
C SER A 8 -23.30 -10.73 -30.41
N ALA A 9 -22.83 -9.90 -31.35
CA ALA A 9 -21.62 -9.09 -31.16
C ALA A 9 -21.75 -8.09 -29.99
N PHE A 10 -22.94 -7.50 -29.82
CA PHE A 10 -23.24 -6.62 -28.69
C PHE A 10 -23.20 -7.36 -27.34
N ALA A 11 -23.76 -8.57 -27.28
CA ALA A 11 -23.75 -9.39 -26.07
C ALA A 11 -22.31 -9.82 -25.67
N ASP A 12 -21.47 -10.14 -26.65
CA ASP A 12 -20.08 -10.52 -26.41
C ASP A 12 -19.21 -9.33 -25.98
N ALA A 13 -19.45 -8.13 -26.55
CA ALA A 13 -18.81 -6.91 -26.10
C ALA A 13 -19.18 -6.56 -24.64
N ILE A 14 -20.45 -6.72 -24.26
CA ILE A 14 -20.88 -6.53 -22.86
C ILE A 14 -20.20 -7.53 -21.94
N ARG A 15 -20.12 -8.81 -22.32
CA ARG A 15 -19.44 -9.85 -21.52
C ARG A 15 -17.97 -9.53 -21.31
N GLU A 16 -17.29 -9.04 -22.34
CA GLU A 16 -15.88 -8.68 -22.23
C GLU A 16 -15.70 -7.45 -21.33
N GLN A 17 -16.55 -6.45 -21.46
CA GLN A 17 -16.54 -5.28 -20.58
C GLN A 17 -16.80 -5.64 -19.12
N LEU A 18 -17.70 -6.60 -18.86
CA LEU A 18 -18.00 -7.09 -17.51
C LEU A 18 -16.82 -7.83 -16.88
N LYS A 19 -16.00 -8.54 -17.65
CA LYS A 19 -14.76 -9.18 -17.13
C LYS A 19 -13.71 -8.16 -16.70
N LEU A 20 -13.75 -6.97 -17.30
CA LEU A 20 -12.83 -5.86 -17.04
C LEU A 20 -13.38 -4.91 -15.96
N ALA A 21 -14.62 -5.10 -15.53
CA ALA A 21 -15.18 -4.35 -14.43
C ALA A 21 -14.42 -4.69 -13.13
N ILE A 22 -14.18 -3.67 -12.33
CA ILE A 22 -13.57 -3.81 -11.01
C ILE A 22 -14.68 -3.66 -9.99
N GLU A 23 -14.87 -4.67 -9.14
CA GLU A 23 -15.78 -4.56 -8.01
C GLU A 23 -15.01 -4.02 -6.81
N PRO A 24 -15.48 -2.96 -6.13
CA PRO A 24 -14.77 -2.40 -4.97
C PRO A 24 -14.47 -3.42 -3.87
N GLN A 25 -15.32 -4.42 -3.67
CA GLN A 25 -15.12 -5.44 -2.64
C GLN A 25 -13.92 -6.36 -2.91
N GLU A 26 -13.41 -6.40 -4.15
CA GLU A 26 -12.21 -7.16 -4.48
C GLU A 26 -11.00 -6.68 -3.66
N PHE A 27 -10.93 -5.39 -3.34
CA PHE A 27 -9.85 -4.83 -2.50
C PHE A 27 -9.84 -5.37 -1.07
N ASP A 28 -10.94 -5.91 -0.58
CA ASP A 28 -11.08 -6.44 0.78
C ASP A 28 -11.00 -7.97 0.84
N SER A 29 -10.97 -8.61 -0.32
CA SER A 29 -11.01 -10.06 -0.43
C SER A 29 -9.73 -10.73 0.12
N PRO A 30 -9.83 -11.91 0.74
CA PRO A 30 -8.66 -12.72 1.10
C PRO A 30 -7.77 -13.03 -0.12
N GLU A 31 -8.38 -13.21 -1.29
CA GLU A 31 -7.69 -13.45 -2.56
C GLU A 31 -6.79 -12.27 -2.91
N PHE A 32 -7.26 -11.04 -2.76
CA PHE A 32 -6.46 -9.84 -2.97
C PHE A 32 -5.33 -9.71 -1.95
N GLN A 33 -5.58 -10.03 -0.67
CA GLN A 33 -4.54 -10.02 0.35
C GLN A 33 -3.44 -11.04 0.05
N ARG A 34 -3.80 -12.18 -0.56
CA ARG A 34 -2.85 -13.23 -0.96
C ARG A 34 -2.09 -12.88 -2.23
N ASP A 35 -2.79 -12.34 -3.24
CA ASP A 35 -2.21 -11.95 -4.52
C ASP A 35 -2.94 -10.74 -5.11
N PRO A 36 -2.41 -9.52 -4.90
CA PRO A 36 -3.04 -8.29 -5.39
C PRO A 36 -2.69 -7.99 -6.87
N PHE A 37 -1.71 -8.68 -7.46
CA PHE A 37 -1.17 -8.33 -8.78
C PHE A 37 -2.17 -8.46 -9.93
N PRO A 38 -3.10 -9.45 -9.94
CA PRO A 38 -4.15 -9.52 -10.96
C PRO A 38 -5.03 -8.28 -11.00
N LEU A 39 -5.48 -7.80 -9.83
CA LEU A 39 -6.30 -6.58 -9.74
C LEU A 39 -5.49 -5.35 -10.20
N TYR A 40 -4.24 -5.21 -9.75
CA TYR A 40 -3.37 -4.12 -10.19
C TYR A 40 -3.13 -4.11 -11.69
N LYS A 41 -3.05 -5.29 -12.33
CA LYS A 41 -2.93 -5.38 -13.79
C LYS A 41 -4.18 -4.84 -14.48
N ARG A 42 -5.38 -5.25 -14.05
CA ARG A 42 -6.64 -4.73 -14.62
C ARG A 42 -6.77 -3.22 -14.42
N LEU A 43 -6.41 -2.70 -13.25
CA LEU A 43 -6.37 -1.26 -12.99
C LEU A 43 -5.44 -0.55 -14.00
N ARG A 44 -4.19 -0.98 -14.15
CA ARG A 44 -3.23 -0.33 -15.07
C ARG A 44 -3.67 -0.34 -16.53
N ASP A 45 -4.22 -1.47 -16.96
CA ASP A 45 -4.56 -1.71 -18.37
C ASP A 45 -5.87 -1.02 -18.76
N HIS A 46 -6.86 -0.98 -17.87
CA HIS A 46 -8.23 -0.58 -18.22
C HIS A 46 -8.78 0.59 -17.40
N HIS A 47 -8.36 0.77 -16.14
CA HIS A 47 -8.88 1.79 -15.22
C HIS A 47 -7.73 2.47 -14.46
N PRO A 48 -6.82 3.19 -15.15
CA PRO A 48 -5.57 3.66 -14.54
C PRO A 48 -5.80 4.64 -13.38
N ILE A 49 -6.89 5.41 -13.47
CA ILE A 49 -7.46 6.24 -12.42
C ILE A 49 -8.89 5.71 -12.17
N TYR A 50 -9.07 5.01 -11.07
CA TYR A 50 -10.33 4.34 -10.72
C TYR A 50 -11.01 5.05 -9.54
N GLN A 51 -12.29 5.40 -9.69
CA GLN A 51 -13.09 5.97 -8.62
C GLN A 51 -13.80 4.87 -7.84
N ASP A 52 -13.35 4.63 -6.62
CA ASP A 52 -13.94 3.67 -5.70
C ASP A 52 -14.99 4.38 -4.83
N LEU A 53 -16.25 4.32 -5.25
CA LEU A 53 -17.36 4.96 -4.54
C LEU A 53 -17.71 4.26 -3.23
N PHE A 54 -17.43 2.96 -3.12
CA PHE A 54 -17.73 2.18 -1.91
C PHE A 54 -16.80 2.59 -0.76
N HIS A 55 -15.49 2.70 -1.04
CA HIS A 55 -14.50 3.17 -0.07
C HIS A 55 -14.31 4.69 -0.06
N LYS A 56 -15.00 5.42 -0.95
CA LYS A 56 -14.89 6.88 -1.13
C LYS A 56 -13.45 7.34 -1.36
N ARG A 57 -12.75 6.68 -2.30
CA ARG A 57 -11.35 6.97 -2.64
C ARG A 57 -11.10 6.94 -4.14
N TRP A 58 -9.98 7.49 -4.54
CA TRP A 58 -9.42 7.32 -5.88
C TRP A 58 -8.24 6.35 -5.83
N VAL A 59 -8.12 5.50 -6.84
CA VAL A 59 -7.01 4.54 -6.98
C VAL A 59 -6.24 4.89 -8.24
N VAL A 60 -4.96 5.17 -8.07
CA VAL A 60 -4.01 5.43 -9.17
C VAL A 60 -3.07 4.25 -9.27
N SER A 61 -2.83 3.75 -10.49
CA SER A 61 -2.15 2.45 -10.67
C SER A 61 -0.94 2.46 -11.61
N ARG A 62 -0.81 3.44 -12.51
CA ARG A 62 0.35 3.54 -13.40
C ARG A 62 1.52 4.19 -12.69
N TYR A 63 2.72 3.74 -13.04
CA TYR A 63 3.95 4.19 -12.40
C TYR A 63 4.15 5.70 -12.55
N ASP A 64 4.03 6.23 -13.77
CA ASP A 64 4.27 7.65 -14.04
C ASP A 64 3.29 8.54 -13.28
N ASP A 65 1.99 8.20 -13.29
CA ASP A 65 0.94 8.90 -12.54
C ASP A 65 1.24 8.90 -11.03
N ILE A 66 1.71 7.76 -10.48
CA ILE A 66 2.07 7.65 -9.06
C ILE A 66 3.28 8.54 -8.75
N VAL A 67 4.32 8.53 -9.59
CA VAL A 67 5.51 9.37 -9.39
C VAL A 67 5.14 10.85 -9.40
N GLU A 68 4.28 11.28 -10.34
CA GLU A 68 3.79 12.66 -10.42
C GLU A 68 3.05 13.06 -9.14
N VAL A 69 2.11 12.22 -8.68
CA VAL A 69 1.36 12.44 -7.43
C VAL A 69 2.30 12.54 -6.23
N PHE A 70 3.31 11.68 -6.13
CA PHE A 70 4.27 11.70 -5.00
C PHE A 70 5.21 12.91 -5.02
N GLN A 71 5.42 13.54 -6.19
CA GLN A 71 6.28 14.72 -6.33
C GLN A 71 5.50 16.03 -6.16
N ASN A 72 4.21 16.03 -6.49
CA ASN A 72 3.33 17.19 -6.39
C ASN A 72 2.71 17.31 -5.00
N ASN A 73 3.53 17.76 -4.05
CA ASN A 73 3.14 17.98 -2.65
C ASN A 73 2.14 19.13 -2.44
N ASP A 74 1.99 20.02 -3.42
CA ASP A 74 1.07 21.17 -3.32
C ASP A 74 -0.38 20.73 -3.56
N ASP A 75 -0.60 19.86 -4.55
CA ASP A 75 -1.93 19.34 -4.88
C ASP A 75 -2.27 18.04 -4.13
N PHE A 76 -1.25 17.24 -3.78
CA PHE A 76 -1.42 15.96 -3.09
C PHE A 76 -0.65 15.93 -1.77
N ASP A 77 -1.35 16.21 -0.68
CA ASP A 77 -0.82 16.06 0.68
C ASP A 77 -1.35 14.77 1.33
N ARG A 78 -0.54 14.18 2.21
CA ARG A 78 -0.90 13.00 3.01
C ARG A 78 -1.75 13.35 4.24
N ALA A 79 -1.98 14.63 4.54
CA ALA A 79 -2.60 15.04 5.80
C ALA A 79 -4.00 15.64 5.68
N VAL A 80 -4.85 15.17 6.59
CA VAL A 80 -5.66 16.07 7.43
C VAL A 80 -5.58 15.56 8.88
N TYR A 81 -4.40 15.56 9.51
CA TYR A 81 -4.38 15.58 10.98
C TYR A 81 -4.77 17.00 11.42
N ASP A 82 -6.07 17.24 11.45
CA ASP A 82 -6.65 18.42 12.08
C ASP A 82 -7.21 17.99 13.45
N PRO A 83 -6.66 18.48 14.57
CA PRO A 83 -7.21 18.25 15.90
C PRO A 83 -8.71 18.59 16.00
N LYS A 84 -9.19 19.50 15.14
CA LYS A 84 -10.58 19.97 15.05
C LYS A 84 -11.33 19.47 13.82
N GLY A 85 -10.69 18.72 12.92
CA GLY A 85 -11.28 18.30 11.64
C GLY A 85 -12.01 16.97 11.74
N ASP A 86 -12.86 16.70 10.76
CA ASP A 86 -13.75 15.54 10.71
C ASP A 86 -13.02 14.21 10.40
N TYR A 87 -11.76 14.26 9.97
CA TYR A 87 -10.96 13.08 9.62
C TYR A 87 -10.24 12.51 10.85
N GLU A 88 -10.54 11.25 11.22
CA GLU A 88 -10.00 10.57 12.41
C GLU A 88 -8.72 9.75 12.14
N PHE A 89 -7.91 10.13 11.16
CA PHE A 89 -6.61 9.47 10.94
C PHE A 89 -5.60 9.98 11.99
N GLY A 90 -4.90 9.09 12.69
CA GLY A 90 -3.95 9.43 13.76
C GLY A 90 -4.57 9.68 15.16
N LYS A 91 -5.90 9.89 15.26
CA LYS A 91 -6.58 10.15 16.56
C LYS A 91 -6.67 8.92 17.48
N LYS A 92 -6.51 7.71 16.94
CA LYS A 92 -6.60 6.44 17.68
C LYS A 92 -5.26 5.94 18.24
N GLN A 93 -4.16 6.61 17.89
CA GLN A 93 -2.82 6.18 18.29
C GLN A 93 -2.53 6.65 19.73
N VAL A 94 -2.18 5.72 20.63
CA VAL A 94 -1.85 6.03 22.04
C VAL A 94 -0.67 7.00 22.17
N PHE A 95 0.21 7.04 21.18
CA PHE A 95 1.42 7.86 21.15
C PHE A 95 1.25 9.22 20.46
N GLY A 96 0.01 9.60 20.13
CA GLY A 96 -0.25 10.78 19.31
C GLY A 96 0.11 10.56 17.84
N PRO A 97 0.03 11.62 17.02
CA PRO A 97 0.21 11.48 15.59
C PRO A 97 1.65 11.13 15.21
N ASN A 98 1.80 10.27 14.22
CA ASN A 98 3.12 9.92 13.70
C ASN A 98 3.67 11.02 12.77
N ILE A 99 4.99 11.03 12.52
CA ILE A 99 5.65 12.05 11.69
C ILE A 99 5.01 12.26 10.31
N LEU A 100 4.49 11.20 9.67
CA LEU A 100 3.89 11.25 8.34
C LEU A 100 2.48 11.84 8.35
N GLU A 101 1.79 11.82 9.50
CA GLU A 101 0.43 12.37 9.66
C GLU A 101 0.39 13.90 9.64
N TYR A 102 1.55 14.54 9.81
CA TYR A 102 1.73 15.99 9.63
C TYR A 102 1.85 16.41 8.16
N GLY A 103 1.83 15.47 7.21
CA GLY A 103 1.80 15.78 5.77
C GLY A 103 2.94 16.68 5.34
N ASN A 104 2.63 17.77 4.64
CA ASN A 104 3.62 18.74 4.18
C ASN A 104 3.86 19.92 5.14
N SER A 105 3.42 19.80 6.40
CA SER A 105 3.51 20.88 7.39
C SER A 105 4.94 21.19 7.87
N ALA A 106 5.09 22.31 8.57
CA ALA A 106 6.35 22.68 9.21
C ALA A 106 6.77 21.68 10.29
N GLU A 107 5.81 21.08 11.00
CA GLU A 107 6.01 20.04 12.01
C GLU A 107 6.60 18.78 11.40
N HIS A 108 6.07 18.31 10.25
CA HIS A 108 6.66 17.19 9.51
C HIS A 108 8.13 17.46 9.18
N ARG A 109 8.42 18.64 8.61
CA ARG A 109 9.79 19.04 8.24
C ARG A 109 10.73 19.08 9.44
N PHE A 110 10.26 19.66 10.54
CA PHE A 110 11.02 19.74 11.79
C PHE A 110 11.36 18.35 12.32
N LEU A 111 10.35 17.50 12.54
CA LEU A 111 10.54 16.15 13.07
C LEU A 111 11.41 15.29 12.14
N ARG A 112 11.27 15.44 10.82
CA ARG A 112 12.09 14.72 9.83
C ARG A 112 13.56 15.10 9.98
N ASN A 113 13.85 16.39 10.11
CA ASN A 113 15.23 16.86 10.25
C ASN A 113 15.89 16.38 11.54
N VAL A 114 15.13 16.20 12.63
CA VAL A 114 15.66 15.67 13.89
C VAL A 114 16.18 14.23 13.72
N VAL A 115 15.48 13.39 12.95
CA VAL A 115 15.82 11.97 12.80
C VAL A 115 16.62 11.64 11.55
N ALA A 116 16.54 12.47 10.49
CA ALA A 116 17.09 12.20 9.16
C ALA A 116 18.58 11.81 9.20
N ASP A 117 19.32 12.50 10.04
CA ASP A 117 20.75 12.30 10.28
C ASP A 117 21.14 10.86 10.63
N GLN A 118 20.25 10.10 11.28
CA GLN A 118 20.48 8.70 11.63
C GLN A 118 20.32 7.74 10.43
N PHE A 119 19.65 8.19 9.36
CA PHE A 119 19.28 7.38 8.20
C PHE A 119 20.10 7.72 6.94
N VAL A 120 21.12 8.58 7.04
CA VAL A 120 21.95 9.00 5.90
C VAL A 120 23.37 8.46 6.03
N GLY A 121 23.96 8.10 4.88
CA GLY A 121 25.34 7.65 4.77
C GLY A 121 25.59 6.33 5.50
N ASN A 122 26.73 6.20 6.17
CA ASN A 122 27.15 4.97 6.83
C ASN A 122 26.68 4.84 8.29
N ARG A 123 25.80 5.73 8.79
CA ARG A 123 25.34 5.66 10.21
C ARG A 123 24.64 4.34 10.54
N LEU A 124 23.92 3.77 9.57
CA LEU A 124 23.27 2.47 9.73
C LEU A 124 24.26 1.29 9.78
N ALA A 125 25.49 1.44 9.26
CA ALA A 125 26.47 0.35 9.27
C ALA A 125 26.87 -0.07 10.69
N GLY A 126 26.82 0.86 11.66
CA GLY A 126 27.06 0.56 13.07
C GLY A 126 26.03 -0.39 13.69
N PHE A 127 24.84 -0.54 13.08
CA PHE A 127 23.82 -1.48 13.54
C PHE A 127 24.05 -2.90 13.03
N LEU A 128 24.88 -3.10 11.99
CA LEU A 128 25.08 -4.42 11.37
C LEU A 128 25.55 -5.49 12.38
N PRO A 129 26.54 -5.25 13.26
CA PRO A 129 26.96 -6.26 14.22
C PRO A 129 25.84 -6.68 15.17
N PHE A 130 24.99 -5.74 15.59
CA PHE A 130 23.86 -6.01 16.48
C PHE A 130 22.74 -6.78 15.77
N ILE A 131 22.42 -6.40 14.53
CA ILE A 131 21.44 -7.11 13.70
C ILE A 131 21.92 -8.55 13.46
N GLU A 132 23.19 -8.74 13.11
CA GLU A 132 23.77 -10.07 12.90
C GLU A 132 23.75 -10.91 14.16
N GLN A 133 24.09 -10.34 15.31
CA GLN A 133 24.03 -11.03 16.59
C GLN A 133 22.60 -11.50 16.89
N ILE A 134 21.60 -10.60 16.84
CA ILE A 134 20.21 -10.94 17.10
C ILE A 134 19.72 -12.01 16.11
N ALA A 135 20.02 -11.86 14.83
CA ALA A 135 19.62 -12.82 13.81
C ALA A 135 20.20 -14.21 14.11
N ARG A 136 21.49 -14.30 14.50
CA ARG A 136 22.13 -15.57 14.88
C ARG A 136 21.49 -16.17 16.13
N GLU A 137 21.23 -15.38 17.15
CA GLU A 137 20.57 -15.86 18.38
C GLU A 137 19.16 -16.39 18.10
N LEU A 138 18.37 -15.68 17.30
CA LEU A 138 17.02 -16.12 16.91
C LEU A 138 17.07 -17.40 16.07
N MET A 139 17.97 -17.48 15.10
CA MET A 139 18.17 -18.68 14.29
C MET A 139 18.63 -19.87 15.15
N GLY A 140 19.51 -19.65 16.13
CA GLY A 140 19.93 -20.68 17.08
C GLY A 140 18.76 -21.28 17.84
N LYS A 141 17.87 -20.44 18.39
CA LYS A 141 16.65 -20.89 19.09
C LYS A 141 15.71 -21.69 18.19
N ILE A 142 15.54 -21.26 16.94
CA ILE A 142 14.72 -21.98 15.95
C ILE A 142 15.33 -23.36 15.67
N TRP A 143 16.66 -23.43 15.53
CA TRP A 143 17.36 -24.67 15.27
C TRP A 143 17.29 -25.66 16.44
N GLU A 144 17.53 -25.19 17.66
CA GLU A 144 17.40 -26.00 18.88
C GLU A 144 15.99 -26.56 19.01
N LYS A 145 14.96 -25.72 18.83
CA LYS A 145 13.57 -26.17 18.86
C LYS A 145 13.27 -27.20 17.77
N SER A 146 13.74 -26.97 16.55
CA SER A 146 13.54 -27.91 15.43
C SER A 146 14.22 -29.25 15.69
N ALA A 147 15.43 -29.22 16.28
CA ALA A 147 16.16 -30.43 16.67
C ALA A 147 15.43 -31.19 17.78
N ASP A 148 14.90 -30.48 18.79
CA ASP A 148 14.06 -31.05 19.85
C ASP A 148 12.77 -31.66 19.32
N ASP A 149 12.10 -31.01 18.37
CA ASP A 149 10.86 -31.47 17.75
C ASP A 149 11.14 -32.74 16.93
N ILE A 150 12.21 -32.77 16.13
CA ILE A 150 12.65 -33.98 15.39
C ILE A 150 13.04 -35.12 16.34
N ALA A 151 13.70 -34.82 17.47
CA ALA A 151 14.08 -35.82 18.45
C ALA A 151 12.88 -36.43 19.20
N LYS A 152 11.75 -35.70 19.26
CA LYS A 152 10.51 -36.13 19.92
C LYS A 152 9.53 -36.86 18.98
N GLY A 153 9.75 -36.80 17.66
CA GLY A 153 8.97 -37.51 16.63
C GLY A 153 8.07 -36.61 15.83
#